data_AF-E4XWI9-F1
#
_entry.id   AF-E4XWI9-F1
#
_cell.length_a   1.000
_cell.length_b   1.000
_cell.length_c   1.000
_cell.angle_alpha   90.00
_cell.angle_beta   90.00
_cell.angle_gamma   90.00
#
_symmetry.space_group_name_H-M   'P 1'
#
loop_
_entity.id
_entity.type
_entity.pdbx_description
1 polymer ?
#
loop_
_entity_poly.entity_id
_entity_poly.type
_entity_poly.pdbx_seq_one_letter_code
_entity_poly.pdbx_strand_id
1 'polypeptide(L)'
;MRFFASGTVLSSLVAAQAQFSPEPRKYNQLVTMIKAVFPEFDENTYFNYGCNGQMNAPEVANPLAHSGFGAPVDELDKIFKEYRACGKCLREEVGEDCLPDNTRYNWTLSEDGELVSVNPVGTCRRNVFECDKRLAIKLAQGGTAIYDVKYDFFFTTVGFDFKDDFWCHPSDEVIEAREPACCQPESRDTAFMRYNKLSKQCCADGSIQKTCPGGEEPY
;
A
#
# COMPACT_ATOMS: atom_id res chain seq x y z
N MET A 1 -5.46 19.37 -79.74
CA MET A 1 -4.89 20.09 -78.58
C MET A 1 -5.01 19.21 -77.36
N ARG A 2 -3.88 18.79 -76.79
CA ARG A 2 -3.79 17.97 -75.57
C ARG A 2 -3.65 18.92 -74.39
N PHE A 3 -4.50 18.78 -73.37
CA PHE A 3 -4.27 19.36 -72.05
C PHE A 3 -4.11 18.22 -71.04
N PHE A 4 -2.97 18.23 -70.35
CA PHE A 4 -2.60 17.29 -69.30
C PHE A 4 -3.33 17.67 -68.01
N ALA A 5 -4.06 16.72 -67.42
CA ALA A 5 -4.54 16.83 -66.04
C ALA A 5 -3.47 16.22 -65.11
N SER A 6 -2.87 17.08 -64.27
CA SER A 6 -1.86 16.72 -63.30
C SER A 6 -2.51 16.37 -61.97
N GLY A 7 -2.31 15.13 -61.54
CA GLY A 7 -2.05 14.67 -60.17
C GLY A 7 -2.98 15.08 -59.02
N THR A 8 -3.48 14.07 -58.30
CA THR A 8 -3.16 13.91 -56.87
C THR A 8 -3.38 12.46 -56.45
N VAL A 9 -2.31 11.85 -55.91
CA VAL A 9 -2.30 10.55 -55.24
C VAL A 9 -2.72 10.77 -53.80
N LEU A 10 -3.84 10.19 -53.35
CA LEU A 10 -4.16 10.10 -51.93
C LEU A 10 -3.60 8.77 -51.41
N SER A 11 -2.43 8.87 -50.78
CA SER A 11 -1.76 7.81 -50.05
C SER A 11 -1.82 8.14 -48.55
N SER A 12 -1.73 7.06 -47.76
CA SER A 12 -1.48 6.98 -46.31
C SER A 12 -2.76 6.72 -45.50
N LEU A 13 -3.02 5.47 -45.13
CA LEU A 13 -2.41 4.70 -44.02
C LEU A 13 -2.97 5.12 -42.66
N VAL A 14 -3.75 4.19 -42.11
CA VAL A 14 -4.10 3.91 -40.71
C VAL A 14 -3.35 4.77 -39.68
N ALA A 15 -4.07 5.68 -39.01
CA ALA A 15 -3.68 6.17 -37.70
C ALA A 15 -4.22 5.20 -36.64
N ALA A 16 -3.32 4.45 -36.02
CA ALA A 16 -3.62 3.59 -34.89
C ALA A 16 -4.25 4.41 -33.75
N GLN A 17 -5.49 4.07 -33.40
CA GLN A 17 -6.09 4.51 -32.15
C GLN A 17 -5.63 3.56 -31.04
N ALA A 18 -4.65 4.02 -30.27
CA ALA A 18 -4.50 3.62 -28.89
C ALA A 18 -4.08 4.90 -28.14
N GLN A 19 -5.08 5.70 -27.77
CA GLN A 19 -4.87 6.70 -26.73
C GLN A 19 -4.60 5.92 -25.45
N PHE A 20 -3.34 5.74 -25.09
CA PHE A 20 -2.96 5.46 -23.71
C PHE A 20 -3.36 6.70 -22.91
N SER A 21 -4.60 6.71 -22.43
CA SER A 21 -4.96 7.51 -21.28
C SER A 21 -4.52 6.66 -20.09
N PRO A 22 -3.42 6.98 -19.39
CA PRO A 22 -3.20 6.35 -18.10
C PRO A 22 -4.41 6.74 -17.26
N GLU A 23 -5.28 5.78 -16.96
CA GLU A 23 -6.19 5.91 -15.83
C GLU A 23 -5.39 6.55 -14.69
N PRO A 24 -5.93 7.58 -14.00
CA PRO A 24 -5.23 8.18 -12.88
C PRO A 24 -4.74 7.04 -11.99
N ARG A 25 -3.42 6.95 -11.74
CA ARG A 25 -2.82 5.84 -10.99
C ARG A 25 -3.71 5.55 -9.78
N LYS A 26 -4.12 4.29 -9.58
CA LYS A 26 -5.13 3.87 -8.58
C LYS A 26 -4.85 4.39 -7.16
N TYR A 27 -3.60 4.75 -6.90
CA TYR A 27 -3.07 5.22 -5.63
C TYR A 27 -2.84 6.75 -5.53
N ASN A 28 -3.46 7.56 -6.40
CA ASN A 28 -3.28 9.02 -6.38
C ASN A 28 -3.60 9.66 -5.01
N GLN A 29 -4.62 9.19 -4.29
CA GLN A 29 -4.96 9.73 -2.96
C GLN A 29 -3.87 9.39 -1.93
N LEU A 30 -3.38 8.15 -1.96
CA LEU A 30 -2.26 7.71 -1.13
C LEU A 30 -1.00 8.55 -1.41
N VAL A 31 -0.61 8.71 -2.68
CA VAL A 31 0.57 9.52 -3.04
C VAL A 31 0.41 10.98 -2.62
N THR A 32 -0.76 11.57 -2.81
CA THR A 32 -1.04 12.95 -2.37
C THR A 32 -0.91 13.07 -0.86
N MET A 33 -1.39 12.08 -0.10
CA MET A 33 -1.27 12.06 1.36
C MET A 33 0.17 11.89 1.82
N ILE A 34 0.92 10.96 1.21
CA ILE A 34 2.34 10.75 1.55
C ILE A 34 3.11 12.04 1.30
N LYS A 35 2.96 12.66 0.11
CA LYS A 35 3.67 13.91 -0.23
C LYS A 35 3.30 15.10 0.65
N ALA A 36 2.12 15.09 1.30
CA ALA A 36 1.73 16.13 2.24
C ALA A 36 2.56 16.10 3.54
N VAL A 37 3.09 14.93 3.93
CA VAL A 37 3.90 14.75 5.15
C VAL A 37 5.36 14.32 4.87
N PHE A 38 5.65 13.90 3.64
CA PHE A 38 6.98 13.54 3.15
C PHE A 38 7.18 14.07 1.71
N PRO A 39 7.49 15.37 1.55
CA PRO A 39 7.58 16.02 0.24
C PRO A 39 8.60 15.40 -0.73
N GLU A 40 9.66 14.78 -0.20
CA GLU A 40 10.72 14.13 -0.98
C GLU A 40 10.35 12.73 -1.49
N PHE A 41 9.15 12.24 -1.15
CA PHE A 41 8.68 10.94 -1.61
C PHE A 41 8.58 10.87 -3.14
N ASP A 42 9.28 9.90 -3.74
CA ASP A 42 9.14 9.53 -5.15
C ASP A 42 8.46 8.17 -5.28
N GLU A 43 7.23 8.16 -5.79
CA GLU A 43 6.49 6.93 -6.04
C GLU A 43 7.19 5.98 -7.01
N ASN A 44 8.07 6.45 -7.90
CA ASN A 44 8.79 5.55 -8.80
C ASN A 44 9.96 4.84 -8.11
N THR A 45 10.45 5.38 -7.00
CA THR A 45 11.45 4.74 -6.14
C THR A 45 10.77 3.82 -5.13
N TYR A 46 9.91 4.38 -4.28
CA TYR A 46 9.37 3.65 -3.13
C TYR A 46 8.34 2.58 -3.53
N PHE A 47 7.60 2.76 -4.63
CA PHE A 47 6.62 1.75 -5.08
C PHE A 47 7.21 0.65 -5.99
N ASN A 48 8.54 0.56 -6.05
CA ASN A 48 9.28 -0.53 -6.69
C ASN A 48 10.29 -1.19 -5.73
N TYR A 49 10.05 -1.04 -4.43
CA TYR A 49 10.99 -1.42 -3.38
C TYR A 49 10.61 -2.73 -2.68
N GLY A 50 11.60 -3.59 -2.45
CA GLY A 50 11.49 -4.78 -1.62
C GLY A 50 10.40 -5.75 -2.08
N CYS A 51 9.94 -6.61 -1.17
CA CYS A 51 8.92 -7.62 -1.46
C CYS A 51 7.49 -7.10 -1.29
N ASN A 52 7.26 -5.94 -0.68
CA ASN A 52 5.93 -5.46 -0.30
C ASN A 52 5.62 -4.05 -0.83
N GLY A 53 6.65 -3.29 -1.21
CA GLY A 53 6.53 -1.97 -1.82
C GLY A 53 6.15 -1.98 -3.30
N GLN A 54 6.07 -3.13 -3.96
CA GLN A 54 5.80 -3.29 -5.41
C GLN A 54 4.38 -2.87 -5.85
N MET A 55 4.01 -1.59 -5.72
CA MET A 55 2.70 -1.04 -6.15
C MET A 55 2.69 -0.62 -7.63
N ASN A 56 3.85 -0.52 -8.26
CA ASN A 56 3.99 -0.23 -9.70
C ASN A 56 4.12 -1.50 -10.56
N ALA A 57 4.12 -2.69 -9.96
CA ALA A 57 4.23 -3.94 -10.69
C ALA A 57 3.02 -4.12 -11.64
N PRO A 58 3.23 -4.17 -12.97
CA PRO A 58 2.15 -4.12 -13.95
C PRO A 58 1.26 -5.36 -13.95
N GLU A 59 1.75 -6.48 -13.45
CA GLU A 59 0.99 -7.72 -13.29
C GLU A 59 0.00 -7.71 -12.11
N VAL A 60 0.06 -6.70 -11.24
CA VAL A 60 -0.79 -6.63 -10.05
C VAL A 60 -2.03 -5.78 -10.33
N ALA A 61 -3.18 -6.44 -10.50
CA ALA A 61 -4.44 -5.77 -10.83
C ALA A 61 -4.93 -4.79 -9.72
N ASN A 62 -4.74 -5.16 -8.45
CA ASN A 62 -5.09 -4.34 -7.28
C ASN A 62 -3.81 -4.05 -6.47
N PRO A 63 -2.97 -3.11 -6.96
CA PRO A 63 -1.65 -2.86 -6.41
C PRO A 63 -1.64 -2.39 -4.97
N LEU A 64 -2.74 -1.86 -4.40
CA LEU A 64 -2.83 -1.47 -2.99
C LEU A 64 -3.35 -2.60 -2.08
N ALA A 65 -4.30 -3.39 -2.55
CA ALA A 65 -4.89 -4.51 -1.81
C ALA A 65 -4.06 -5.81 -1.86
N HIS A 66 -3.03 -5.87 -2.71
CA HIS A 66 -2.14 -7.03 -2.85
C HIS A 66 -1.46 -7.42 -1.53
N SER A 67 -1.25 -8.72 -1.31
CA SER A 67 -0.70 -9.26 -0.05
C SER A 67 0.83 -9.10 0.10
N GLY A 68 1.49 -8.55 -0.92
CA GLY A 68 2.95 -8.56 -1.05
C GLY A 68 3.48 -9.89 -1.56
N PHE A 69 4.78 -9.95 -1.79
CA PHE A 69 5.46 -11.09 -2.41
C PHE A 69 6.16 -12.01 -1.39
N GLY A 70 6.44 -11.53 -0.18
CA GLY A 70 7.14 -12.36 0.81
C GLY A 70 7.32 -11.72 2.18
N ALA A 71 8.29 -12.24 2.93
CA ALA A 71 8.83 -11.59 4.13
C ALA A 71 9.47 -10.24 3.77
N PRO A 72 9.49 -9.26 4.69
CA PRO A 72 10.16 -7.99 4.43
C PRO A 72 11.68 -8.18 4.40
N VAL A 73 12.36 -7.55 3.44
CA VAL A 73 13.83 -7.61 3.32
C VAL A 73 14.57 -6.61 4.22
N ASP A 74 13.89 -5.55 4.65
CA ASP A 74 14.40 -4.53 5.57
C ASP A 74 13.27 -3.73 6.27
N GLU A 75 13.61 -2.62 6.92
CA GLU A 75 12.63 -1.80 7.66
C GLU A 75 11.68 -1.03 6.74
N LEU A 76 12.12 -0.54 5.56
CA LEU A 76 11.22 0.12 4.61
C LEU A 76 10.20 -0.88 4.05
N ASP A 77 10.66 -2.08 3.69
CA ASP A 77 9.79 -3.13 3.20
C ASP A 77 8.81 -3.64 4.27
N LYS A 78 9.23 -3.63 5.55
CA LYS A 78 8.35 -3.93 6.68
C LYS A 78 7.25 -2.88 6.87
N ILE A 79 7.52 -1.60 6.65
CA ILE A 79 6.48 -0.55 6.64
C ILE A 79 5.42 -0.88 5.58
N PHE A 80 5.84 -1.27 4.37
CA PHE A 80 4.92 -1.71 3.33
C PHE A 80 4.19 -3.01 3.68
N LYS A 81 4.86 -3.97 4.34
CA LYS A 81 4.22 -5.19 4.82
C LYS A 81 3.10 -4.89 5.82
N GLU A 82 3.32 -3.97 6.74
CA GLU A 82 2.29 -3.50 7.68
C GLU A 82 1.09 -2.88 6.94
N TYR A 83 1.35 -2.06 5.92
CA TYR A 83 0.29 -1.51 5.07
C TYR A 83 -0.52 -2.61 4.36
N ARG A 84 0.15 -3.64 3.80
CA ARG A 84 -0.54 -4.81 3.19
C ARG A 84 -1.38 -5.56 4.22
N ALA A 85 -0.86 -5.72 5.43
CA ALA A 85 -1.57 -6.36 6.52
C ALA A 85 -2.82 -5.57 6.94
N CYS A 86 -2.74 -4.24 6.95
CA CYS A 86 -3.89 -3.34 7.16
C CYS A 86 -4.95 -3.57 6.07
N GLY A 87 -4.55 -3.59 4.80
CA GLY A 87 -5.44 -3.88 3.67
C GLY A 87 -6.12 -5.26 3.74
N LYS A 88 -5.43 -6.26 4.27
CA LYS A 88 -6.03 -7.58 4.53
C LYS A 88 -7.07 -7.52 5.64
N CYS A 89 -6.80 -6.77 6.71
CA CYS A 89 -7.76 -6.53 7.79
C CYS A 89 -9.00 -5.75 7.34
N LEU A 90 -8.88 -4.82 6.38
CA LEU A 90 -10.04 -4.14 5.81
C LEU A 90 -11.05 -5.14 5.23
N ARG A 91 -10.57 -6.14 4.49
CA ARG A 91 -11.42 -7.19 3.91
C ARG A 91 -12.05 -8.07 4.98
N GLU A 92 -11.23 -8.53 5.93
CA GLU A 92 -11.65 -9.44 7.00
C GLU A 92 -12.68 -8.79 7.95
N GLU A 93 -12.49 -7.52 8.33
CA GLU A 93 -13.27 -6.85 9.39
C GLU A 93 -14.38 -5.92 8.87
N VAL A 94 -14.26 -5.41 7.64
CA VAL A 94 -15.24 -4.45 7.07
C VAL A 94 -16.03 -5.07 5.92
N GLY A 95 -15.40 -5.93 5.12
CA GLY A 95 -16.02 -6.66 4.02
C GLY A 95 -15.13 -6.69 2.77
N GLU A 96 -15.32 -7.71 1.93
CA GLU A 96 -14.48 -7.99 0.75
C GLU A 96 -14.36 -6.81 -0.24
N ASP A 97 -15.40 -5.99 -0.34
CA ASP A 97 -15.40 -4.81 -1.23
C ASP A 97 -14.64 -3.61 -0.64
N CYS A 98 -14.21 -3.68 0.63
CA CYS A 98 -13.44 -2.62 1.27
C CYS A 98 -11.96 -2.67 0.86
N LEU A 99 -11.69 -2.21 -0.36
CA LEU A 99 -10.37 -2.24 -0.98
C LEU A 99 -9.79 -0.82 -1.13
N PRO A 100 -8.52 -0.59 -0.77
CA PRO A 100 -7.87 0.70 -0.97
C PRO A 100 -7.83 1.13 -2.44
N ASP A 101 -7.71 0.18 -3.39
CA ASP A 101 -7.66 0.47 -4.83
C ASP A 101 -8.92 1.17 -5.38
N ASN A 102 -10.08 0.92 -4.78
CA ASN A 102 -11.38 1.36 -5.30
C ASN A 102 -12.15 2.25 -4.31
N THR A 103 -11.61 2.48 -3.11
CA THR A 103 -12.29 3.26 -2.06
C THR A 103 -11.75 4.67 -2.02
N ARG A 104 -12.57 5.62 -2.48
CA ARG A 104 -12.28 7.05 -2.30
C ARG A 104 -12.71 7.54 -0.92
N TYR A 105 -11.87 8.34 -0.30
CA TYR A 105 -12.11 8.95 1.01
C TYR A 105 -11.71 10.43 1.02
N ASN A 106 -12.26 11.18 1.96
CA ASN A 106 -11.97 12.61 2.10
C ASN A 106 -11.05 12.87 3.30
N TRP A 107 -10.09 13.78 3.17
CA TRP A 107 -9.17 14.14 4.24
C TRP A 107 -8.67 15.57 4.08
N THR A 108 -8.10 16.11 5.16
CA THR A 108 -7.49 17.43 5.22
C THR A 108 -6.16 17.35 5.97
N LEU A 109 -5.26 18.29 5.70
CA LEU A 109 -4.10 18.55 6.56
C LEU A 109 -4.50 19.66 7.54
N SER A 110 -4.37 19.43 8.84
CA SER A 110 -4.63 20.46 9.86
C SER A 110 -3.56 21.54 9.82
N GLU A 111 -3.80 22.66 10.53
CA GLU A 111 -2.82 23.73 10.70
C GLU A 111 -1.53 23.23 11.38
N ASP A 112 -1.65 22.23 12.26
CA ASP A 112 -0.52 21.59 12.96
C ASP A 112 0.19 20.51 12.10
N GLY A 113 -0.21 20.33 10.84
CA GLY A 113 0.38 19.34 9.93
C GLY A 113 -0.13 17.91 10.14
N GLU A 114 -1.25 17.72 10.84
CA GLU A 114 -1.84 16.40 11.04
C GLU A 114 -2.78 16.00 9.89
N LEU A 115 -2.67 14.75 9.45
CA LEU A 115 -3.62 14.16 8.50
C LEU A 115 -4.92 13.83 9.23
N VAL A 116 -6.01 14.50 8.86
CA VAL A 116 -7.34 14.38 9.50
C VAL A 116 -8.36 13.84 8.50
N SER A 117 -9.13 12.84 8.92
CA SER A 117 -10.23 12.30 8.11
C SER A 117 -11.55 12.97 8.46
N VAL A 118 -12.31 13.27 7.41
CA VAL A 118 -13.69 13.78 7.51
C VAL A 118 -14.73 12.67 7.27
N ASN A 119 -14.28 11.41 7.15
CA ASN A 119 -15.15 10.26 6.94
C ASN A 119 -15.67 9.74 8.29
N PRO A 120 -16.95 9.31 8.38
CA PRO A 120 -17.50 8.76 9.62
C PRO A 120 -16.75 7.50 10.08
N VAL A 121 -16.55 7.41 11.39
CA VAL A 121 -15.96 6.24 12.07
C VAL A 121 -16.69 4.95 11.70
N GLY A 122 -15.93 3.85 11.56
CA GLY A 122 -16.46 2.53 11.23
C GLY A 122 -16.83 2.32 9.75
N THR A 123 -16.74 3.34 8.90
CA THR A 123 -16.96 3.20 7.45
C THR A 123 -15.71 2.67 6.75
N CYS A 124 -15.89 1.99 5.61
CA CYS A 124 -14.75 1.56 4.78
C CYS A 124 -13.83 2.73 4.38
N ARG A 125 -14.43 3.88 4.00
CA ARG A 125 -13.67 5.09 3.66
C ARG A 125 -12.78 5.57 4.81
N ARG A 126 -13.28 5.51 6.04
CA ARG A 126 -12.48 5.84 7.23
C ARG A 126 -11.34 4.85 7.40
N ASN A 127 -11.61 3.55 7.35
CA ASN A 127 -10.59 2.54 7.60
C ASN A 127 -9.49 2.52 6.53
N VAL A 128 -9.84 2.74 5.25
CA VAL A 128 -8.86 2.92 4.17
C VAL A 128 -7.99 4.15 4.42
N PHE A 129 -8.61 5.30 4.77
CA PHE A 129 -7.85 6.49 5.14
C PHE A 129 -6.86 6.21 6.27
N GLU A 130 -7.26 5.49 7.32
CA GLU A 130 -6.37 5.27 8.46
C GLU A 130 -5.18 4.36 8.08
N CYS A 131 -5.39 3.34 7.23
CA CYS A 131 -4.30 2.53 6.68
C CYS A 131 -3.31 3.39 5.86
N ASP A 132 -3.83 4.24 4.96
CA ASP A 132 -3.02 5.14 4.13
C ASP A 132 -2.26 6.17 4.99
N LYS A 133 -2.94 6.76 5.98
CA LYS A 133 -2.35 7.71 6.95
C LYS A 133 -1.20 7.09 7.70
N ARG A 134 -1.37 5.85 8.19
CA ARG A 134 -0.30 5.13 8.90
C ARG A 134 0.91 4.91 8.00
N LEU A 135 0.71 4.51 6.73
CA LEU A 135 1.79 4.37 5.77
C LEU A 135 2.52 5.70 5.54
N ALA A 136 1.77 6.77 5.28
CA ALA A 136 2.33 8.11 5.06
C ALA A 136 3.18 8.60 6.25
N ILE A 137 2.68 8.48 7.47
CA ILE A 137 3.40 8.87 8.69
C ILE A 137 4.66 8.02 8.88
N LYS A 138 4.59 6.70 8.67
CA LYS A 138 5.76 5.82 8.83
C LYS A 138 6.85 6.10 7.80
N LEU A 139 6.47 6.36 6.55
CA LEU A 139 7.43 6.77 5.51
C LEU A 139 8.07 8.12 5.86
N ALA A 140 7.28 9.10 6.31
CA ALA A 140 7.80 10.39 6.75
C ALA A 140 8.77 10.27 7.93
N GLN A 141 8.46 9.40 8.91
CA GLN A 141 9.31 9.15 10.08
C GLN A 141 10.66 8.51 9.71
N GLY A 142 10.66 7.57 8.76
CA GLY A 142 11.91 7.00 8.25
C GLY A 142 12.68 7.96 7.34
N GLY A 143 11.97 8.82 6.62
CA GLY A 143 12.53 9.76 5.66
C GLY A 143 13.29 9.05 4.54
N THR A 144 14.25 9.75 3.94
CA THR A 144 15.09 9.19 2.86
C THR A 144 16.13 8.19 3.35
N ALA A 145 16.41 8.15 4.66
CA ALA A 145 17.48 7.33 5.24
C ALA A 145 17.15 5.83 5.31
N ILE A 146 15.87 5.46 5.27
CA ILE A 146 15.43 4.05 5.30
C ILE A 146 15.47 3.37 3.92
N TYR A 147 15.74 4.11 2.85
CA TYR A 147 15.88 3.56 1.50
C TYR A 147 17.28 2.97 1.30
N ASP A 148 17.35 1.69 0.90
CA ASP A 148 18.58 1.01 0.46
C ASP A 148 18.42 0.56 -1.00
N VAL A 149 19.21 1.16 -1.90
CA VAL A 149 19.19 0.88 -3.34
C VAL A 149 19.34 -0.62 -3.67
N LYS A 150 19.93 -1.43 -2.78
CA LYS A 150 20.03 -2.89 -2.97
C LYS A 150 18.69 -3.56 -3.23
N TYR A 151 17.61 -3.08 -2.62
CA TYR A 151 16.28 -3.69 -2.70
C TYR A 151 15.33 -2.92 -3.64
N ASP A 152 15.87 -2.00 -4.43
CA ASP A 152 15.14 -1.36 -5.53
C ASP A 152 15.10 -2.28 -6.75
N PHE A 153 13.92 -2.57 -7.28
CA PHE A 153 13.77 -3.49 -8.40
C PHE A 153 14.51 -3.05 -9.68
N PHE A 154 14.64 -1.75 -9.94
CA PHE A 154 15.27 -1.24 -11.15
C PHE A 154 16.74 -0.89 -10.96
N PHE A 155 17.11 -0.44 -9.75
CA PHE A 155 18.44 0.10 -9.47
C PHE A 155 19.30 -0.80 -8.57
N THR A 156 18.81 -2.00 -8.21
CA THR A 156 19.53 -2.95 -7.37
C THR A 156 20.98 -3.15 -7.79
N THR A 157 21.87 -3.13 -6.80
CA THR A 157 23.30 -3.43 -6.97
C THR A 157 23.64 -4.89 -6.65
N VAL A 158 22.64 -5.69 -6.23
CA VAL A 158 22.83 -7.08 -5.76
C VAL A 158 22.01 -8.09 -6.55
N GLY A 159 21.29 -7.65 -7.59
CA GLY A 159 20.42 -8.51 -8.37
C GLY A 159 19.14 -8.90 -7.64
N PHE A 160 18.61 -8.00 -6.81
CA PHE A 160 17.29 -8.17 -6.18
C PHE A 160 16.20 -8.31 -7.25
N ASP A 161 15.36 -9.34 -7.11
CA ASP A 161 14.16 -9.53 -7.92
C ASP A 161 13.02 -9.99 -7.00
N PHE A 162 11.95 -9.20 -6.92
CA PHE A 162 10.81 -9.52 -6.06
C PHE A 162 10.01 -10.74 -6.52
N LYS A 163 10.27 -11.21 -7.75
CA LYS A 163 9.67 -12.40 -8.35
C LYS A 163 10.46 -13.67 -8.07
N ASP A 164 11.68 -13.53 -7.56
CA ASP A 164 12.52 -14.65 -7.20
C ASP A 164 12.25 -15.06 -5.75
N ASP A 165 11.89 -16.33 -5.57
CA ASP A 165 11.65 -16.94 -4.26
C ASP A 165 12.89 -16.85 -3.35
N PHE A 166 14.10 -16.73 -3.90
CA PHE A 166 15.30 -16.48 -3.09
C PHE A 166 15.20 -15.21 -2.27
N TRP A 167 14.64 -14.14 -2.84
CA TRP A 167 14.51 -12.84 -2.17
C TRP A 167 13.20 -12.71 -1.42
N CYS A 168 12.11 -13.17 -2.03
CA CYS A 168 10.75 -12.97 -1.52
C CYS A 168 10.05 -14.30 -1.25
N HIS A 169 10.58 -15.07 -0.31
CA HIS A 169 9.90 -16.25 0.22
C HIS A 169 9.03 -15.89 1.44
N PRO A 170 8.03 -16.73 1.77
CA PRO A 170 7.45 -16.73 3.10
C PRO A 170 8.57 -16.90 4.14
N SER A 171 8.51 -16.14 5.23
CA SER A 171 9.49 -16.28 6.33
C SER A 171 9.53 -17.73 6.82
N ASP A 172 10.73 -18.32 6.80
CA ASP A 172 11.00 -19.69 7.27
C ASP A 172 10.83 -19.84 8.80
N GLU A 173 10.69 -18.73 9.54
CA GLU A 173 10.42 -18.69 10.98
C GLU A 173 8.95 -19.03 11.33
N VAL A 174 8.35 -20.02 10.70
CA VAL A 174 7.09 -20.61 11.19
C VAL A 174 7.40 -21.71 12.19
N ILE A 175 8.11 -21.35 13.28
CA ILE A 175 8.28 -22.24 14.44
C ILE A 175 7.03 -22.17 15.34
N GLU A 176 6.35 -21.02 15.36
CA GLU A 176 5.13 -20.82 16.15
C GLU A 176 3.86 -20.99 15.29
N ALA A 177 2.85 -21.63 15.88
CA ALA A 177 1.51 -21.68 15.30
C ALA A 177 1.00 -20.24 15.07
N ARG A 178 0.39 -20.01 13.89
CA ARG A 178 -0.13 -18.70 13.49
C ARG A 178 -1.64 -18.77 13.37
N GLU A 179 -2.33 -17.95 14.15
CA GLU A 179 -3.75 -17.65 13.94
C GLU A 179 -3.86 -16.13 13.85
N PRO A 180 -3.85 -15.55 12.64
CA PRO A 180 -3.86 -14.11 12.50
C PRO A 180 -5.21 -13.51 12.85
N ALA A 181 -5.20 -12.32 13.44
CA ALA A 181 -6.37 -11.50 13.72
C ALA A 181 -6.05 -10.02 13.49
N CYS A 182 -7.09 -9.18 13.49
CA CYS A 182 -7.01 -7.75 13.25
C CYS A 182 -7.36 -6.98 14.51
N CYS A 183 -6.59 -5.93 14.78
CA CYS A 183 -6.74 -5.09 15.96
C CYS A 183 -6.97 -3.65 15.57
N GLN A 184 -7.93 -3.01 16.23
CA GLN A 184 -8.26 -1.59 16.13
C GLN A 184 -8.85 -1.19 17.49
N PRO A 185 -8.65 0.05 17.97
CA PRO A 185 -9.33 0.52 19.18
C PRO A 185 -10.85 0.50 19.00
N GLU A 186 -11.58 0.46 20.11
CA GLU A 186 -13.06 0.53 20.11
C GLU A 186 -13.60 1.82 19.46
N SER A 187 -12.81 2.90 19.51
CA SER A 187 -13.09 4.17 18.82
C SER A 187 -13.06 4.04 17.29
N ARG A 188 -12.44 2.98 16.75
CA ARG A 188 -12.34 2.69 15.30
C ARG A 188 -11.82 3.85 14.46
N ASP A 189 -10.92 4.64 15.03
CA ASP A 189 -10.37 5.87 14.46
C ASP A 189 -8.87 5.78 14.16
N THR A 190 -8.29 4.58 14.18
CA THR A 190 -6.90 4.31 13.78
C THR A 190 -6.83 3.17 12.76
N ALA A 191 -5.64 2.96 12.19
CA ALA A 191 -5.40 1.87 11.25
C ALA A 191 -5.58 0.50 11.92
N PHE A 192 -5.99 -0.50 11.15
CA PHE A 192 -5.91 -1.89 11.59
C PHE A 192 -4.46 -2.35 11.74
N MET A 193 -4.21 -3.15 12.76
CA MET A 193 -2.95 -3.83 13.02
C MET A 193 -3.16 -5.33 13.03
N ARG A 194 -2.41 -6.07 12.22
CA ARG A 194 -2.48 -7.54 12.20
C ARG A 194 -1.61 -8.12 13.31
N TYR A 195 -2.10 -9.12 14.02
CA TYR A 195 -1.38 -9.80 15.09
C TYR A 195 -1.67 -11.31 15.11
N ASN A 196 -0.91 -12.08 15.88
CA ASN A 196 -1.17 -13.50 16.12
C ASN A 196 -1.99 -13.68 17.40
N LYS A 197 -3.26 -14.06 17.30
CA LYS A 197 -4.15 -14.19 18.47
C LYS A 197 -3.85 -15.40 19.36
N LEU A 198 -2.96 -16.30 18.93
CA LEU A 198 -2.45 -17.38 19.78
C LEU A 198 -1.45 -16.87 20.83
N SER A 199 -0.81 -15.72 20.61
CA SER A 199 0.24 -15.20 21.51
C SER A 199 0.02 -13.77 22.00
N LYS A 200 -1.00 -13.09 21.48
CA LYS A 200 -1.32 -11.69 21.79
C LYS A 200 -2.83 -11.45 21.83
N GLN A 201 -3.22 -10.33 22.41
CA GLN A 201 -4.58 -9.82 22.51
C GLN A 201 -4.63 -8.41 21.91
N CYS A 202 -5.78 -8.05 21.33
CA CYS A 202 -6.11 -6.67 20.97
C CYS A 202 -6.82 -6.02 22.16
N CYS A 203 -6.26 -4.96 22.71
CA CYS A 203 -6.83 -4.24 23.83
C CYS A 203 -7.80 -3.16 23.38
N ALA A 204 -8.64 -2.66 24.28
CA ALA A 204 -9.68 -1.66 23.96
C ALA A 204 -9.11 -0.37 23.36
N ASP A 205 -7.88 -0.01 23.74
CA ASP A 205 -7.12 1.13 23.21
C ASP A 205 -6.44 0.85 21.86
N GLY A 206 -6.64 -0.35 21.28
CA GLY A 206 -6.02 -0.78 20.03
C GLY A 206 -4.57 -1.23 20.17
N SER A 207 -4.02 -1.29 21.39
CA SER A 207 -2.69 -1.85 21.62
C SER A 207 -2.70 -3.37 21.51
N ILE A 208 -1.61 -3.94 20.99
CA ILE A 208 -1.42 -5.39 20.89
C ILE A 208 -0.48 -5.82 22.00
N GLN A 209 -0.99 -6.56 22.98
CA GLN A 209 -0.26 -6.97 24.17
C GLN A 209 -0.29 -8.49 24.34
N LYS A 210 0.55 -9.06 25.22
CA LYS A 210 0.37 -10.47 25.63
C LYS A 210 -0.93 -10.65 26.41
N THR A 211 -1.20 -9.69 27.30
CA THR A 211 -2.39 -9.62 28.15
C THR A 211 -2.80 -8.16 28.26
N CYS A 212 -4.09 -7.87 28.10
CA CYS A 212 -4.59 -6.50 28.24
C CYS A 212 -4.66 -6.03 29.70
N PRO A 213 -4.43 -4.74 30.00
CA PRO A 213 -4.58 -4.21 31.34
C PRO A 213 -6.01 -4.42 31.85
N GLY A 214 -6.16 -5.06 33.01
CA GLY A 214 -7.46 -5.30 33.65
C GLY A 214 -8.20 -6.57 33.21
N GLY A 215 -7.60 -7.42 32.37
CA GLY A 215 -8.12 -8.77 32.12
C GLY A 215 -7.63 -9.76 33.18
N GLU A 216 -8.56 -10.38 33.92
CA GLU A 216 -8.25 -11.59 34.70
C GLU A 216 -7.80 -12.70 33.75
N GLU A 217 -6.77 -13.47 34.14
CA GLU A 217 -6.35 -14.65 33.38
C GLU A 217 -7.53 -15.64 33.27
N PRO A 218 -7.80 -16.21 32.08
CA PRO A 218 -8.68 -17.35 32.01
C PRO A 218 -7.97 -18.53 32.69
N TYR A 219 -8.57 -19.01 33.78
CA TYR A 219 -8.20 -20.24 34.49
C TYR A 219 -7.97 -21.44 33.56
#